data_AF-A0A959USS5-F1
#
_entry.id   AF-A0A959USS5-F1
#
_cell.length_a   1.000
_cell.length_b   1.000
_cell.length_c   1.000
_cell.angle_alpha   90.00
_cell.angle_beta   90.00
_cell.angle_gamma   90.00
#
_symmetry.space_group_name_H-M   'P 1'
#
loop_
_entity.id
_entity.type
_entity.pdbx_description
1 polymer ?
#
loop_
_entity_poly.entity_id
_entity_poly.type
_entity_poly.pdbx_seq_one_letter_code
_entity_poly.pdbx_strand_id
1 'polypeptide(L)'
;GLIDMGVAVVLMLIMFAVHGRMPAPNALLAIPFLLGIMCAALGVGIWISALTIRFRDLQHVVPFIVQFGLFATPVAYPAELVTRSLPHWVQVLYFMNPMSGLVEGYRWSLLGGAPPDQLIWVSVVFTGLLLISGLFYFRSMERYLADLV
;
A
#
# COMPACT_ATOMS: atom_id res chain seq x y z
N GLY A 1 -1.54 11.98 -7.93
CA GLY A 1 -1.43 11.71 -6.49
C GLY A 1 -2.70 12.08 -5.75
N LEU A 2 -2.70 13.17 -4.97
CA LEU A 2 -3.91 13.62 -4.24
C LEU A 2 -5.06 14.04 -5.17
N ILE A 3 -4.73 14.69 -6.29
CA ILE A 3 -5.73 15.10 -7.30
C ILE A 3 -6.42 13.88 -7.90
N ASP A 4 -5.65 12.87 -8.35
CA ASP A 4 -6.23 11.60 -8.84
C ASP A 4 -7.08 10.91 -7.78
N MET A 5 -6.66 10.96 -6.51
CA MET A 5 -7.44 10.45 -5.40
C MET A 5 -8.77 11.20 -5.24
N GLY A 6 -8.75 12.53 -5.32
CA GLY A 6 -9.95 13.35 -5.30
C GLY A 6 -10.90 13.01 -6.44
N VAL A 7 -10.36 12.86 -7.65
CA VAL A 7 -11.14 12.41 -8.83
C VAL A 7 -11.72 11.02 -8.61
N ALA A 8 -10.95 10.07 -8.07
CA ALA A 8 -11.41 8.72 -7.77
C ALA A 8 -12.54 8.70 -6.72
N VAL A 9 -12.43 9.49 -5.65
CA VAL A 9 -13.49 9.62 -4.64
C VAL A 9 -14.76 10.22 -5.24
N VAL A 10 -14.64 11.25 -6.07
CA VAL A 10 -15.80 11.85 -6.75
C VAL A 10 -16.47 10.83 -7.68
N LEU A 11 -15.69 10.12 -8.50
CA LEU A 11 -16.20 9.05 -9.35
C LEU A 11 -16.88 7.93 -8.54
N MET A 12 -16.31 7.58 -7.38
CA MET A 12 -16.89 6.59 -6.49
C MET A 12 -18.23 7.03 -5.91
N LEU A 13 -18.35 8.30 -5.49
CA LEU A 13 -19.62 8.86 -5.02
C LEU A 13 -20.68 8.86 -6.13
N ILE A 14 -20.28 9.20 -7.36
CA ILE A 14 -21.16 9.11 -8.54
C ILE A 14 -21.63 7.68 -8.76
N MET A 15 -20.72 6.70 -8.69
CA MET A 15 -21.06 5.28 -8.83
C MET A 15 -22.04 4.80 -7.76
N PHE A 16 -21.89 5.24 -6.50
CA PHE A 16 -22.82 4.94 -5.42
C PHE A 16 -24.21 5.55 -5.66
N ALA A 17 -24.26 6.80 -6.13
CA ALA A 17 -25.51 7.48 -6.48
C ALA A 17 -26.25 6.78 -7.62
N VAL A 18 -25.52 6.34 -8.67
CA VAL A 18 -26.09 5.64 -9.82
C VAL A 18 -26.57 4.23 -9.45
N HIS A 19 -25.82 3.50 -8.61
CA HIS A 19 -26.16 2.13 -8.21
C HIS A 19 -27.13 2.04 -7.01
N GLY A 20 -27.54 3.18 -6.43
CA GLY A 20 -28.43 3.22 -5.28
C GLY A 20 -27.88 2.56 -4.02
N ARG A 21 -26.55 2.37 -3.93
CA ARG A 21 -25.88 1.81 -2.75
C ARG A 21 -25.30 2.94 -1.91
N MET A 22 -25.66 2.99 -0.63
CA MET A 22 -25.01 3.90 0.32
C MET A 22 -23.62 3.37 0.67
N PRO A 23 -22.63 4.25 0.90
CA PRO A 23 -21.35 3.84 1.49
C PRO A 23 -21.61 3.11 2.80
N ALA A 24 -20.82 2.08 3.08
CA ALA A 24 -20.96 1.34 4.33
C ALA A 24 -20.83 2.29 5.55
N PRO A 25 -21.51 2.04 6.68
CA PRO A 25 -21.34 2.83 7.91
C PRO A 25 -19.88 2.92 8.38
N ASN A 26 -19.07 1.94 7.94
CA ASN A 26 -17.65 1.81 8.24
C ASN A 26 -16.76 2.72 7.37
N ALA A 27 -17.33 3.58 6.51
CA ALA A 27 -16.58 4.43 5.59
C ALA A 27 -15.56 5.35 6.30
N LEU A 28 -15.80 5.73 7.56
CA LEU A 28 -14.81 6.49 8.35
C LEU A 28 -13.51 5.70 8.60
N LEU A 29 -13.56 4.37 8.64
CA LEU A 29 -12.37 3.52 8.79
C LEU A 29 -11.50 3.53 7.53
N ALA A 30 -11.99 4.04 6.40
CA ALA A 30 -11.15 4.19 5.20
C ALA A 30 -10.00 5.18 5.42
N ILE A 31 -10.17 6.18 6.29
CA ILE A 31 -9.16 7.21 6.57
C ILE A 31 -7.87 6.62 7.16
N PRO A 32 -7.89 5.85 8.27
CA PRO A 32 -6.67 5.25 8.82
C PRO A 32 -6.00 4.28 7.85
N PHE A 33 -6.75 3.51 7.07
CA PHE A 33 -6.16 2.63 6.05
C PHE A 33 -5.48 3.43 4.94
N LEU A 34 -6.09 4.53 4.49
CA LEU A 34 -5.50 5.43 3.51
C LEU A 34 -4.19 6.03 4.02
N LEU A 35 -4.16 6.49 5.28
CA LEU A 35 -2.93 6.97 5.90
C LEU A 35 -1.85 5.88 5.96
N GLY A 36 -2.23 4.64 6.27
CA GLY A 36 -1.33 3.50 6.20
C GLY A 36 -0.74 3.30 4.81
N ILE A 37 -1.57 3.38 3.75
CA ILE A 37 -1.13 3.25 2.35
C ILE A 37 -0.13 4.35 2.00
N MET A 38 -0.39 5.59 2.45
CA MET A 38 0.54 6.71 2.24
C MET A 38 1.86 6.47 2.97
N CYS A 39 1.83 5.97 4.21
CA CYS A 39 3.05 5.59 4.94
C CYS A 39 3.84 4.48 4.23
N ALA A 40 3.18 3.46 3.67
CA ALA A 40 3.83 2.41 2.90
C ALA A 40 4.50 2.98 1.64
N ALA A 41 3.78 3.82 0.89
CA ALA A 41 4.31 4.49 -0.30
C ALA A 41 5.51 5.40 0.04
N LEU A 42 5.44 6.15 1.15
CA LEU A 42 6.55 6.96 1.65
C LEU A 42 7.75 6.11 2.03
N GLY A 43 7.55 5.01 2.77
CA GLY A 43 8.64 4.12 3.14
C GLY A 43 9.38 3.56 1.93
N VAL A 44 8.64 3.08 0.92
CA VAL A 44 9.21 2.56 -0.33
C VAL A 44 9.91 3.67 -1.11
N GLY A 45 9.31 4.87 -1.18
CA GLY A 45 9.90 6.03 -1.83
C GLY A 45 11.22 6.47 -1.20
N ILE A 46 11.31 6.47 0.14
CA ILE A 46 12.54 6.79 0.88
C ILE A 46 13.62 5.76 0.55
N TRP A 47 13.29 4.46 0.55
CA TRP A 47 14.22 3.39 0.18
C TRP A 47 14.76 3.56 -1.23
N ILE A 48 13.87 3.78 -2.21
CA ILE A 48 14.25 3.98 -3.61
C ILE A 48 15.11 5.23 -3.78
N SER A 49 14.75 6.34 -3.12
CA SER A 49 15.52 7.58 -3.15
C SER A 49 16.95 7.37 -2.63
N ALA A 50 17.08 6.70 -1.47
CA ALA A 50 18.38 6.40 -0.88
C ALA A 50 19.21 5.45 -1.75
N LEU A 51 18.59 4.47 -2.40
CA LEU A 51 19.27 3.54 -3.31
C LEU A 51 19.72 4.23 -4.61
N THR A 52 18.90 5.15 -5.13
CA THR A 52 19.18 5.87 -6.38
C THR A 52 20.45 6.72 -6.30
N ILE A 53 20.77 7.25 -5.11
CA ILE A 53 22.02 7.99 -4.86
C ILE A 53 23.24 7.09 -5.11
N ARG A 54 23.15 5.79 -4.77
CA ARG A 54 24.23 4.82 -4.96
C ARG A 54 24.20 4.16 -6.34
N PHE A 55 23.01 3.97 -6.91
CA PHE A 55 22.78 3.27 -8.17
C PHE A 55 21.82 4.08 -9.05
N ARG A 56 22.38 4.92 -9.93
CA ARG A 56 21.62 5.81 -10.82
C ARG A 56 20.64 5.06 -11.74
N ASP A 57 20.99 3.84 -12.15
CA ASP A 57 20.18 3.03 -13.07
C ASP A 57 18.82 2.59 -12.49
N LEU A 58 18.68 2.62 -11.15
CA LEU A 58 17.42 2.27 -10.50
C LEU A 58 16.27 3.20 -10.89
N GLN A 59 16.55 4.46 -11.27
CA GLN A 59 15.51 5.38 -11.74
C GLN A 59 14.72 4.84 -12.94
N HIS A 60 15.36 4.06 -13.81
CA HIS A 60 14.72 3.47 -14.98
C HIS A 60 13.95 2.18 -14.65
N VAL A 61 14.34 1.48 -13.59
CA VAL A 61 13.73 0.19 -13.18
C VAL A 61 12.51 0.40 -12.28
N VAL A 62 12.47 1.50 -11.51
CA VAL A 62 11.38 1.82 -10.58
C VAL A 62 9.99 1.75 -11.22
N PRO A 63 9.72 2.33 -12.41
CA PRO A 63 8.41 2.22 -13.04
C PRO A 63 7.97 0.77 -13.29
N PHE A 64 8.91 -0.09 -13.71
CA PHE A 64 8.64 -1.52 -13.89
C PHE A 64 8.32 -2.21 -12.58
N ILE A 65 9.08 -1.93 -11.51
CA ILE A 65 8.83 -2.51 -10.17
C ILE A 65 7.44 -2.12 -9.67
N VAL A 66 7.03 -0.86 -9.82
CA VAL A 66 5.70 -0.39 -9.42
C VAL A 66 4.62 -1.10 -10.24
N GLN A 67 4.84 -1.27 -11.55
CA GLN A 67 3.90 -1.95 -12.44
C GLN A 67 3.74 -3.44 -12.07
N PHE A 68 4.83 -4.14 -11.77
CA PHE A 68 4.77 -5.51 -11.24
C PHE A 68 4.12 -5.55 -9.85
N GLY A 69 4.36 -4.54 -9.01
CA GLY A 69 3.76 -4.42 -7.67
C GLY A 69 2.23 -4.34 -7.69
N LEU A 70 1.64 -3.75 -8.75
CA LEU A 70 0.19 -3.75 -8.95
C LEU A 70 -0.38 -5.17 -9.08
N PHE A 71 0.30 -6.06 -9.80
CA PHE A 71 -0.14 -7.46 -9.95
C PHE A 71 0.13 -8.30 -8.71
N ALA A 72 1.12 -7.92 -7.90
CA ALA A 72 1.45 -8.58 -6.64
C ALA A 72 0.54 -8.16 -5.48
N THR A 73 -0.35 -7.19 -5.67
CA THR A 73 -1.28 -6.69 -4.65
C THR A 73 -2.74 -7.06 -4.99
N PRO A 74 -3.62 -7.19 -3.98
CA PRO A 74 -5.05 -7.47 -4.15
C PRO A 74 -5.81 -6.23 -4.65
N VAL A 75 -5.20 -5.45 -5.54
CA VAL A 75 -5.86 -4.33 -6.23
C VAL A 75 -6.68 -4.87 -7.40
N ALA A 76 -6.13 -5.83 -8.14
CA ALA A 76 -6.78 -6.42 -9.31
C ALA A 76 -7.73 -7.58 -8.98
N TYR A 77 -7.52 -8.28 -7.85
CA TYR A 77 -8.28 -9.48 -7.48
C TYR A 77 -8.69 -9.49 -6.00
N PRO A 78 -9.88 -10.05 -5.67
CA PRO A 78 -10.30 -10.19 -4.28
C PRO A 78 -9.33 -11.08 -3.50
N ALA A 79 -8.94 -10.68 -2.29
CA ALA A 79 -8.10 -11.51 -1.41
C ALA A 79 -8.75 -12.88 -1.09
N GLU A 80 -10.08 -12.96 -1.15
CA GLU A 80 -10.84 -14.21 -0.99
C GLU A 80 -10.40 -15.33 -1.95
N LEU A 81 -9.96 -14.97 -3.17
CA LEU A 81 -9.47 -15.93 -4.15
C LEU A 81 -8.16 -16.59 -3.68
N VAL A 82 -7.33 -15.83 -2.97
CA VAL A 82 -6.06 -16.31 -2.40
C VAL A 82 -6.31 -17.12 -1.12
N THR A 83 -7.15 -16.62 -0.21
CA THR A 83 -7.42 -17.30 1.07
C THR A 83 -8.16 -18.63 0.88
N ARG A 84 -9.00 -18.76 -0.16
CA ARG A 84 -9.80 -19.97 -0.39
C ARG A 84 -9.11 -21.04 -1.24
N SER A 85 -8.10 -20.66 -2.03
CA SER A 85 -7.50 -21.55 -3.04
C SER A 85 -6.03 -21.90 -2.77
N LEU A 86 -5.34 -21.18 -1.88
CA LEU A 86 -3.90 -21.36 -1.64
C LEU A 86 -3.57 -21.82 -0.21
N PRO A 87 -2.48 -22.61 -0.05
CA PRO A 87 -2.02 -23.06 1.26
C PRO A 87 -1.57 -21.89 2.15
N HIS A 88 -1.70 -22.08 3.47
CA HIS A 88 -1.55 -21.02 4.50
C HIS A 88 -0.21 -20.25 4.41
N TRP A 89 0.89 -20.91 4.05
CA TRP A 89 2.19 -20.26 3.89
C TRP A 89 2.21 -19.22 2.75
N VAL A 90 1.45 -19.44 1.67
CA VAL A 90 1.34 -18.47 0.58
C VAL A 90 0.51 -17.28 1.00
N GLN A 91 -0.51 -17.49 1.83
CA GLN A 91 -1.32 -16.42 2.40
C GLN A 91 -0.44 -15.49 3.26
N VAL A 92 0.40 -16.05 4.13
CA VAL A 92 1.35 -15.26 4.94
C VAL A 92 2.31 -14.47 4.06
N LEU A 93 2.93 -15.11 3.04
CA LEU A 93 3.82 -14.43 2.09
C LEU A 93 3.11 -13.30 1.33
N TYR A 94 1.82 -13.48 1.03
CA TYR A 94 1.00 -12.48 0.36
C TYR A 94 0.68 -11.28 1.27
N PHE A 95 0.39 -11.51 2.55
CA PHE A 95 0.15 -10.46 3.54
C PHE A 95 1.43 -9.79 4.08
N MET A 96 2.62 -10.36 3.82
CA MET A 96 3.89 -9.66 4.04
C MET A 96 4.05 -8.43 3.14
N ASN A 97 3.31 -8.37 2.02
CA ASN A 97 3.27 -7.16 1.21
C ASN A 97 2.55 -6.04 2.00
N PRO A 98 3.23 -4.93 2.35
CA PRO A 98 2.68 -3.86 3.17
C PRO A 98 1.40 -3.26 2.58
N MET A 99 1.28 -3.25 1.25
CA MET A 99 0.11 -2.71 0.54
C MET A 99 -1.09 -3.67 0.57
N SER A 100 -0.88 -4.97 0.75
CA SER A 100 -1.93 -5.99 0.59
C SER A 100 -3.03 -5.86 1.63
N GLY A 101 -2.68 -5.91 2.91
CA GLY A 101 -3.65 -5.76 3.99
C GLY A 101 -4.29 -4.37 4.03
N LEU A 102 -3.53 -3.31 3.77
CA LEU A 102 -4.04 -1.94 3.83
C LEU A 102 -5.07 -1.63 2.73
N VAL A 103 -4.83 -2.12 1.51
CA VAL A 103 -5.78 -1.99 0.39
C VAL A 103 -7.05 -2.78 0.66
N GLU A 104 -6.93 -3.99 1.23
CA GLU A 104 -8.08 -4.81 1.59
C GLU A 104 -8.94 -4.16 2.69
N GLY A 105 -8.30 -3.59 3.72
CA GLY A 105 -9.00 -2.81 4.76
C GLY A 105 -9.70 -1.57 4.22
N TYR A 106 -9.05 -0.86 3.28
CA TYR A 106 -9.65 0.28 2.57
C TYR A 106 -10.89 -0.14 1.75
N ARG A 107 -10.80 -1.26 1.02
CA ARG A 107 -11.89 -1.84 0.23
C ARG A 107 -13.08 -2.22 1.11
N TRP A 108 -12.84 -2.93 2.21
CA TRP A 108 -13.87 -3.32 3.17
C TRP A 108 -14.55 -2.11 3.82
N SER A 109 -13.78 -1.09 4.19
CA SER A 109 -14.33 0.11 4.85
C SER A 109 -15.31 0.85 3.95
N LEU A 110 -15.09 0.85 2.63
CA LEU A 110 -15.91 1.60 1.67
C LEU A 110 -17.07 0.78 1.08
N LEU A 111 -16.82 -0.46 0.67
CA LEU A 111 -17.82 -1.32 0.01
C LEU A 111 -18.64 -2.15 1.01
N GLY A 112 -18.19 -2.26 2.26
CA GLY A 112 -18.73 -3.21 3.23
C GLY A 112 -18.41 -4.66 2.86
N GLY A 113 -18.97 -5.61 3.60
CA GLY A 113 -18.78 -7.05 3.37
C GLY A 113 -18.12 -7.77 4.55
N ALA A 114 -17.54 -8.94 4.28
CA ALA A 114 -16.85 -9.74 5.28
C ALA A 114 -15.63 -8.98 5.84
N PRO A 115 -15.43 -8.95 7.17
CA PRO A 115 -14.29 -8.28 7.75
C PRO A 115 -12.97 -8.90 7.26
N PRO A 116 -11.94 -8.06 7.01
CA PRO A 116 -10.63 -8.55 6.62
C PRO A 116 -10.05 -9.46 7.71
N ASP A 117 -9.30 -10.47 7.29
CA ASP A 117 -8.66 -11.43 8.18
C ASP A 117 -7.62 -10.75 9.11
N GLN A 118 -7.31 -11.39 10.25
CA GLN A 118 -6.32 -10.90 11.22
C GLN A 118 -4.92 -10.71 10.60
N LEU A 119 -4.67 -11.33 9.45
CA LEU A 119 -3.46 -11.16 8.64
C LEU A 119 -3.21 -9.70 8.20
N ILE A 120 -4.22 -8.81 8.27
CA ILE A 120 -4.05 -7.38 8.02
C ILE A 120 -2.98 -6.75 8.93
N TRP A 121 -2.85 -7.23 10.17
CA TRP A 121 -1.85 -6.74 11.12
C TRP A 121 -0.43 -7.02 10.67
N VAL A 122 -0.20 -8.11 9.93
CA VAL A 122 1.11 -8.42 9.35
C VAL A 122 1.53 -7.31 8.38
N SER A 123 0.63 -6.89 7.49
CA SER A 123 0.90 -5.81 6.54
C SER A 123 1.13 -4.46 7.24
N VAL A 124 0.37 -4.17 8.30
CA VAL A 124 0.56 -2.95 9.11
C VAL A 124 1.93 -2.93 9.79
N VAL A 125 2.32 -4.03 10.43
CA VAL A 125 3.64 -4.16 11.07
C VAL A 125 4.76 -4.05 10.04
N PHE A 126 4.64 -4.73 8.90
CA PHE A 126 5.60 -4.62 7.80
C PHE A 126 5.70 -3.20 7.25
N THR A 127 4.59 -2.48 7.13
CA THR A 127 4.58 -1.08 6.72
C THR A 127 5.38 -0.21 7.70
N GLY A 128 5.16 -0.40 9.01
CA GLY A 128 5.92 0.28 10.05
C GLY A 128 7.42 -0.04 9.98
N LEU A 129 7.78 -1.32 9.85
CA LEU A 129 9.17 -1.75 9.71
C LEU A 129 9.84 -1.16 8.46
N LEU A 130 9.12 -1.12 7.32
CA LEU A 130 9.62 -0.57 6.07
C LEU A 130 9.86 0.94 6.19
N LEU A 131 8.93 1.67 6.81
CA LEU A 131 9.08 3.11 7.03
C LEU A 131 10.23 3.42 7.99
N ILE A 132 10.30 2.72 9.14
CA ILE A 132 11.35 2.92 10.14
C ILE A 132 12.72 2.59 9.54
N SER A 133 12.86 1.43 8.89
CA SER A 133 14.13 1.04 8.25
C SER A 133 14.54 2.00 7.14
N GLY A 134 13.59 2.49 6.33
CA GLY A 134 13.86 3.48 5.29
C GLY A 134 14.37 4.80 5.86
N LEU A 135 13.74 5.30 6.93
CA LEU A 135 14.18 6.52 7.63
C LEU A 135 15.58 6.37 8.24
N PHE A 136 15.87 5.23 8.87
CA PHE A 136 17.21 4.95 9.41
C PHE A 136 18.27 4.88 8.31
N TYR A 137 17.96 4.22 7.19
CA TYR A 137 18.88 4.10 6.06
C TYR A 137 19.13 5.46 5.39
N PHE A 138 18.09 6.27 5.19
CA PHE A 138 18.21 7.62 4.64
C PHE A 138 19.09 8.52 5.51
N ARG A 139 18.90 8.50 6.85
CA ARG A 139 19.75 9.26 7.79
C ARG A 139 21.22 8.84 7.77
N SER A 140 21.52 7.58 7.51
CA SER A 140 22.91 7.14 7.36
C SER A 140 23.51 7.62 6.03
N MET A 141 22.70 7.68 4.97
CA MET A 141 23.14 8.17 3.66
C MET A 141 23.34 9.70 3.62
N GLU A 142 22.50 10.45 4.34
CA GLU A 142 22.62 11.91 4.49
C GLU A 142 23.98 12.31 5.10
N ARG A 143 24.48 11.52 6.07
CA ARG A 143 25.82 11.71 6.64
C ARG A 143 26.93 11.51 5.61
N TYR A 144 26.78 10.54 4.71
CA TYR A 144 27.75 10.30 3.63
C TYR A 144 27.75 11.43 2.58
N LEU A 145 26.59 12.04 2.31
CA LEU A 145 26.48 13.20 1.42
C LEU A 145 27.07 14.48 2.01
N ALA A 146 26.97 14.68 3.33
CA ALA A 146 27.53 15.83 4.01
C ALA A 146 29.07 15.84 3.99
N ASP A 147 29.72 14.67 3.95
CA ASP A 147 31.19 14.56 3.87
C ASP A 147 31.74 14.73 2.44
N LEU A 148 30.88 14.81 1.42
CA LEU A 148 31.24 14.91 0.00
C LEU A 148 31.23 16.36 -0.54
N VAL A 149 30.92 17.35 0.30
CA VAL A 149 30.86 18.78 -0.05
C VAL A 149 32.01 19.56 0.59
#